data_AF-W1S3Y6-F1
#
_entry.id   AF-W1S3Y6-F1
#
_cell.length_a   1.000
_cell.length_b   1.000
_cell.length_c   1.000
_cell.angle_alpha   90.00
_cell.angle_beta   90.00
_cell.angle_gamma   90.00
#
_symmetry.space_group_name_H-M   'P 1'
#
loop_
_entity.id
_entity.type
_entity.pdbx_description
1 polymer ?
#
loop_
_entity_poly.entity_id
_entity_poly.type
_entity_poly.pdbx_seq_one_letter_code
_entity_poly.pdbx_strand_id
1 'polypeptide(L)'
;MKYDLARDHDDLRVTMREFAQLLQRSNVEDMPEIARRRIVFSQLFREHMGREDAVVRGAGPALMTPEATKAVREHGRAMVALFLRYSDHIKCWTPAQIVNDWQGYRDAVLALQDALYERMEWEEAHLHPFFATMPRKAA
;
A
#
# COMPACT_ATOMS: atom_id res chain seq x y z
N MET A 1 -0.52 -19.14 11.80
CA MET A 1 -1.49 -18.04 11.58
C MET A 1 -1.99 -18.14 10.15
N LYS A 2 -3.31 -18.12 9.91
CA LYS A 2 -3.82 -17.73 8.59
C LYS A 2 -3.41 -16.26 8.43
N TYR A 3 -2.64 -15.92 7.40
CA TYR A 3 -2.48 -14.52 7.02
C TYR A 3 -3.84 -14.10 6.47
N ASP A 4 -4.57 -13.28 7.21
CA ASP A 4 -5.83 -12.73 6.74
C ASP A 4 -5.52 -11.46 5.94
N LEU A 5 -5.01 -11.66 4.73
CA LEU A 5 -4.60 -10.58 3.83
C LEU A 5 -5.78 -9.69 3.43
N ALA A 6 -6.99 -10.24 3.40
CA ALA A 6 -8.21 -9.47 3.21
C ALA A 6 -8.46 -8.52 4.38
N ARG A 7 -8.28 -8.99 5.62
CA ARG A 7 -8.36 -8.13 6.80
C ARG A 7 -7.26 -7.06 6.82
N ASP A 8 -6.04 -7.39 6.38
CA ASP A 8 -4.98 -6.39 6.24
C ASP A 8 -5.39 -5.25 5.29
N HIS A 9 -6.01 -5.59 4.16
CA HIS A 9 -6.55 -4.59 3.23
C HIS A 9 -7.66 -3.78 3.86
N ASP A 10 -8.59 -4.39 4.59
CA ASP A 10 -9.65 -3.64 5.26
C ASP A 10 -9.09 -2.62 6.26
N ASP A 11 -8.09 -3.01 7.06
CA ASP A 11 -7.41 -2.12 8.01
C ASP A 11 -6.69 -0.96 7.29
N LEU A 12 -6.03 -1.24 6.15
CA LEU A 12 -5.42 -0.23 5.29
C LEU A 12 -6.47 0.71 4.71
N ARG A 13 -7.57 0.19 4.15
CA ARG A 13 -8.66 0.97 3.55
C ARG A 13 -9.34 1.88 4.57
N VAL A 14 -9.56 1.39 5.79
CA VAL A 14 -10.09 2.20 6.91
C VAL A 14 -9.13 3.34 7.23
N THR A 15 -7.85 3.04 7.45
CA THR A 15 -6.82 4.05 7.75
C THR A 15 -6.72 5.11 6.64
N MET A 16 -6.75 4.68 5.36
CA MET A 16 -6.69 5.57 4.21
C MET A 16 -7.90 6.51 4.14
N ARG A 17 -9.11 5.98 4.36
CA ARG A 17 -10.35 6.76 4.35
C ARG A 17 -10.40 7.76 5.51
N GLU A 18 -10.03 7.35 6.71
CA GLU A 18 -9.92 8.26 7.86
C GLU A 18 -8.91 9.38 7.60
N PHE A 19 -7.78 9.04 6.99
CA PHE A 19 -6.77 10.01 6.62
C PHE A 19 -7.26 10.98 5.53
N ALA A 20 -7.98 10.50 4.52
CA ALA A 20 -8.58 11.35 3.49
C ALA A 20 -9.57 12.35 4.10
N GLN A 21 -10.43 11.90 5.03
CA GLN A 21 -11.36 12.76 5.75
C GLN A 21 -10.64 13.80 6.62
N LEU A 22 -9.58 13.39 7.32
CA LEU A 22 -8.72 14.31 8.07
C LEU A 22 -8.13 15.37 7.14
N LEU A 23 -7.53 14.94 6.03
CA LEU A 23 -6.89 15.83 5.08
C LEU A 23 -7.88 16.81 4.45
N GLN A 24 -9.13 16.38 4.23
CA GLN A 24 -10.20 17.22 3.69
C GLN A 24 -10.60 18.38 4.61
N ARG A 25 -10.66 18.13 5.92
CA ARG A 25 -11.02 19.12 6.93
C ARG A 25 -9.83 19.93 7.46
N SER A 26 -8.61 19.51 7.13
CA SER A 26 -7.38 20.11 7.64
C SER A 26 -6.85 21.26 6.79
N ASN A 27 -6.08 22.11 7.45
CA ASN A 27 -5.27 23.16 6.85
C ASN A 27 -3.77 22.84 7.02
N VAL A 28 -2.91 23.75 6.54
CA VAL A 28 -1.45 23.59 6.66
C VAL A 28 -0.94 23.57 8.11
N GLU A 29 -1.68 24.13 9.06
CA GLU A 29 -1.30 24.16 10.49
C GLU A 29 -1.41 22.77 11.12
N ASP A 30 -2.26 21.89 10.57
CA ASP A 30 -2.45 20.51 11.01
C ASP A 30 -1.34 19.54 10.52
N MET A 31 -0.32 20.04 9.82
CA MET A 31 0.76 19.23 9.25
C MET A 31 1.43 18.25 10.24
N PRO A 32 1.62 18.58 11.54
CA PRO A 32 2.13 17.62 12.52
C PRO A 32 1.21 16.40 12.71
N GLU A 33 -0.12 16.58 12.72
CA GLU A 33 -1.08 15.46 12.82
C GLU A 33 -1.09 14.64 11.53
N ILE A 34 -1.08 15.32 10.38
CA ILE A 34 -0.99 14.67 9.07
C ILE A 34 0.27 13.80 8.97
N ALA A 35 1.43 14.32 9.40
CA ALA A 35 2.68 13.57 9.41
C ALA A 35 2.60 12.34 10.32
N ARG A 36 2.01 12.46 11.52
CA ARG A 36 1.80 11.31 12.42
C ARG A 36 0.95 10.22 11.78
N ARG A 37 -0.16 10.58 11.15
CA ARG A 37 -1.04 9.61 10.46
C ARG A 37 -0.36 8.93 9.27
N ARG A 38 0.47 9.67 8.51
CA ARG A 38 1.28 9.09 7.42
C ARG A 38 2.31 8.08 7.93
N ILE A 39 2.91 8.32 9.09
CA ILE A 39 3.85 7.38 9.72
C ILE A 39 3.12 6.09 10.12
N VAL A 40 1.96 6.21 10.77
CA VAL A 40 1.13 5.04 11.15
C VAL A 40 0.74 4.23 9.92
N PHE A 41 0.25 4.89 8.86
CA PHE A 41 -0.06 4.23 7.60
C PHE A 41 1.17 3.51 7.00
N SER A 42 2.33 4.16 6.98
CA SER A 42 3.56 3.58 6.44
C SER A 42 4.02 2.33 7.22
N GLN A 43 3.76 2.27 8.52
CA GLN A 43 4.04 1.10 9.34
C GLN A 43 3.10 -0.06 8.99
N LEU A 44 1.79 0.19 8.97
CA LEU A 44 0.78 -0.80 8.58
C LEU A 44 1.04 -1.37 7.18
N PHE A 45 1.33 -0.49 6.23
CA PHE A 45 1.63 -0.88 4.85
C PHE A 45 2.89 -1.74 4.77
N ARG A 46 3.96 -1.37 5.49
CA ARG A 46 5.19 -2.19 5.53
C ARG A 46 4.94 -3.57 6.12
N GLU A 47 4.14 -3.66 7.18
CA GLU A 47 3.79 -4.93 7.79
C GLU A 47 3.00 -5.82 6.83
N HIS A 48 1.99 -5.25 6.15
CA HIS A 48 1.24 -5.93 5.11
C HIS A 48 2.15 -6.47 4.00
N MET A 49 3.02 -5.63 3.44
CA MET A 49 4.00 -6.05 2.43
C MET A 49 4.92 -7.18 2.92
N GLY A 50 5.36 -7.10 4.18
CA GLY A 50 6.17 -8.16 4.79
C GLY A 50 5.44 -9.50 4.91
N ARG A 51 4.12 -9.47 5.15
CA ARG A 51 3.27 -10.66 5.18
C ARG A 51 3.09 -11.25 3.79
N GLU A 52 2.80 -10.45 2.77
CA GLU A 52 2.70 -10.92 1.38
C GLU A 52 3.99 -11.58 0.89
N ASP A 53 5.12 -10.91 1.13
CA ASP A 53 6.45 -11.37 0.73
C ASP A 53 6.85 -12.66 1.47
N ALA A 54 6.43 -12.83 2.73
CA ALA A 54 6.58 -14.10 3.46
C ALA A 54 5.77 -15.24 2.84
N VAL A 55 4.55 -14.97 2.37
CA VAL A 55 3.71 -15.97 1.67
C VAL A 55 4.38 -16.40 0.35
N VAL A 56 4.83 -15.43 -0.45
CA VAL A 56 5.51 -15.69 -1.74
C VAL A 56 6.78 -16.52 -1.52
N ARG A 57 7.61 -16.16 -0.53
CA ARG A 57 8.82 -16.94 -0.20
C ARG A 57 8.53 -18.34 0.33
N GLY A 58 7.47 -18.48 1.13
CA GLY A 58 7.09 -19.76 1.75
C GLY A 58 6.66 -20.82 0.73
N ALA A 59 6.06 -20.39 -0.38
CA ALA A 59 5.65 -21.25 -1.48
C ALA A 59 6.83 -21.90 -2.23
N GLY A 60 7.88 -21.12 -2.48
CA GLY A 60 9.01 -21.55 -3.31
C GLY A 60 8.66 -21.71 -4.81
N PRO A 61 9.66 -21.67 -5.71
CA PRO A 61 9.42 -21.62 -7.16
C PRO A 61 8.74 -22.88 -7.73
N ALA A 62 8.96 -24.04 -7.09
CA ALA A 62 8.47 -25.33 -7.56
C ALA A 62 6.97 -25.55 -7.32
N LEU A 63 6.33 -24.75 -6.47
CA LEU A 63 4.89 -24.87 -6.14
C LEU A 63 4.02 -23.81 -6.83
N MET A 64 4.63 -22.90 -7.61
CA MET A 64 3.90 -21.85 -8.30
C MET A 64 3.59 -22.24 -9.75
N THR A 65 2.35 -22.03 -10.18
CA THR A 65 1.99 -22.12 -11.59
C THR A 65 2.65 -20.98 -12.38
N PRO A 66 2.76 -21.10 -13.72
CA PRO A 66 3.23 -20.00 -14.56
C PRO A 66 2.42 -18.70 -14.38
N GLU A 67 1.10 -18.82 -14.19
CA GLU A 67 0.18 -17.70 -13.97
C GLU A 67 0.46 -17.01 -12.63
N ALA A 68 0.63 -17.78 -11.56
CA ALA A 68 0.99 -17.25 -10.24
C ALA A 68 2.36 -16.55 -10.29
N THR A 69 3.33 -17.14 -11.00
CA THR A 69 4.65 -16.53 -11.20
C THR A 69 4.56 -15.21 -11.95
N LYS A 70 3.72 -15.12 -12.98
CA LYS A 70 3.47 -13.88 -13.72
C LYS A 70 2.84 -12.82 -12.80
N ALA A 71 1.82 -13.18 -12.03
CA ALA A 71 1.14 -12.27 -11.11
C ALA A 71 2.10 -11.71 -10.06
N VAL A 72 2.93 -12.55 -9.43
CA VAL A 72 3.94 -12.11 -8.45
C VAL A 72 4.94 -11.13 -9.08
N ARG A 73 5.41 -11.40 -10.30
CA ARG A 73 6.33 -10.49 -11.01
C ARG A 73 5.66 -9.16 -11.36
N GLU A 74 4.39 -9.18 -11.75
CA GLU A 74 3.63 -7.99 -12.07
C GLU A 74 3.38 -7.13 -10.84
N HIS A 75 2.95 -7.74 -9.74
CA HIS A 75 2.85 -7.09 -8.44
C HIS A 75 4.20 -6.47 -8.03
N GLY A 76 5.31 -7.22 -8.09
CA GLY A 76 6.63 -6.69 -7.75
C GLY A 76 7.02 -5.45 -8.57
N ARG A 77 6.73 -5.41 -9.88
CA ARG A 77 6.96 -4.21 -10.70
C ARG A 77 6.05 -3.05 -10.31
N ALA A 78 4.77 -3.31 -10.05
CA ALA A 78 3.82 -2.30 -9.62
C ALA A 78 4.24 -1.68 -8.28
N MET A 79 4.73 -2.49 -7.33
CA MET A 79 5.22 -2.01 -6.04
C MET A 79 6.46 -1.13 -6.17
N VAL A 80 7.40 -1.48 -7.05
CA VAL A 80 8.54 -0.59 -7.36
C VAL A 80 8.06 0.73 -7.95
N ALA A 81 7.09 0.70 -8.87
CA ALA A 81 6.54 1.92 -9.46
C ALA A 81 5.83 2.81 -8.42
N LEU A 82 5.06 2.23 -7.50
CA LEU A 82 4.43 2.94 -6.40
C LEU A 82 5.47 3.56 -5.46
N PHE A 83 6.54 2.83 -5.14
CA PHE A 83 7.64 3.34 -4.32
C PHE A 83 8.32 4.56 -4.98
N LEU A 84 8.59 4.49 -6.29
CA LEU A 84 9.18 5.60 -7.03
C LEU A 84 8.25 6.83 -7.04
N ARG A 85 6.95 6.62 -7.31
CA ARG A 85 5.94 7.70 -7.24
C ARG A 85 5.89 8.35 -5.86
N TYR A 86 5.93 7.56 -4.79
CA TYR A 86 5.98 8.08 -3.43
C TYR A 86 7.29 8.84 -3.15
N SER A 87 8.44 8.32 -3.61
CA SER A 87 9.73 8.99 -3.48
C SER A 87 9.71 10.36 -4.16
N ASP A 88 9.16 10.45 -5.37
CA ASP A 88 9.05 11.71 -6.09
C ASP A 88 8.07 12.66 -5.42
N HIS A 89 6.94 12.17 -4.90
CA HIS A 89 6.03 12.96 -4.07
C HIS A 89 6.76 13.61 -2.89
N ILE A 90 7.58 12.86 -2.15
CA ILE A 90 8.37 13.41 -1.03
C ILE A 90 9.37 14.49 -1.48
N LYS A 91 10.03 14.29 -2.64
CA LYS A 91 10.98 15.27 -3.18
C LYS A 91 10.28 16.55 -3.64
N CYS A 92 9.13 16.43 -4.29
CA CYS A 92 8.37 17.56 -4.82
C CYS A 92 7.71 18.39 -3.70
N TRP A 93 7.11 17.74 -2.70
CA TRP A 93 6.34 18.41 -1.66
C TRP A 93 7.18 18.73 -0.43
N THR A 94 8.04 19.74 -0.57
CA THR A 94 8.77 20.33 0.57
C THR A 94 7.82 21.11 1.49
N PRO A 95 8.18 21.37 2.76
CA PRO A 95 7.34 22.17 3.66
C PRO A 95 6.95 23.54 3.07
N ALA A 96 7.89 24.22 2.40
CA ALA A 96 7.61 25.50 1.74
C ALA A 96 6.59 25.34 0.59
N GLN A 97 6.71 24.27 -0.21
CA GLN A 97 5.78 24.00 -1.30
C GLN A 97 4.37 23.67 -0.79
N ILE A 98 4.28 22.92 0.31
CA ILE A 98 2.99 22.57 0.94
C ILE A 98 2.30 23.83 1.48
N VAL A 99 3.04 24.77 2.07
CA VAL A 99 2.50 26.05 2.53
C VAL A 99 1.99 26.89 1.37
N ASN A 100 2.73 26.92 0.26
CA ASN A 100 2.37 27.71 -0.92
C ASN A 100 1.19 27.11 -1.70
N ASP A 101 1.04 25.78 -1.71
CA ASP A 101 0.03 25.07 -2.46
C ASP A 101 -0.56 23.89 -1.65
N TRP A 102 -1.37 24.25 -0.65
CA TRP A 102 -2.02 23.27 0.22
C TRP A 102 -2.99 22.37 -0.56
N GLN A 103 -3.78 22.95 -1.48
CA GLN A 103 -4.76 22.18 -2.23
C GLN A 103 -4.08 21.20 -3.18
N GLY A 104 -3.04 21.61 -3.91
CA GLY A 104 -2.27 20.72 -4.77
C GLY A 104 -1.59 19.60 -3.98
N TYR A 105 -1.10 19.88 -2.76
CA TYR A 105 -0.58 18.82 -1.89
C TYR A 105 -1.66 17.79 -1.55
N ARG A 106 -2.86 18.26 -1.19
CA ARG A 106 -3.99 17.38 -0.86
C ARG A 106 -4.36 16.49 -2.05
N ASP A 107 -4.49 17.08 -3.23
CA ASP A 107 -4.85 16.35 -4.45
C ASP A 107 -3.77 15.30 -4.81
N ALA A 108 -2.49 15.67 -4.68
CA ALA A 108 -1.38 14.75 -4.92
C ALA A 108 -1.34 13.58 -3.93
N VAL A 109 -1.69 13.81 -2.66
CA VAL A 109 -1.79 12.76 -1.65
C VAL A 109 -2.96 11.82 -1.94
N LEU A 110 -4.13 12.35 -2.30
CA LEU A 110 -5.31 11.54 -2.63
C LEU A 110 -5.05 10.67 -3.87
N ALA A 111 -4.39 11.21 -4.90
CA ALA A 111 -4.02 10.44 -6.09
C ALA A 111 -3.05 9.27 -5.79
N LEU A 112 -2.23 9.38 -4.73
CA LEU A 112 -1.42 8.25 -4.26
C LEU A 112 -2.27 7.21 -3.52
N GLN A 113 -3.29 7.63 -2.77
CA GLN A 113 -4.23 6.72 -2.12
C GLN A 113 -5.06 5.95 -3.15
N ASP A 114 -5.54 6.61 -4.20
CA ASP A 114 -6.30 5.96 -5.27
C ASP A 114 -5.48 4.85 -5.94
N ALA A 115 -4.20 5.12 -6.23
CA ALA A 115 -3.30 4.11 -6.80
C ALA A 115 -3.07 2.92 -5.85
N LEU A 116 -3.14 3.12 -4.54
CA LEU A 116 -3.05 2.04 -3.55
C LEU A 116 -4.37 1.26 -3.45
N TYR A 117 -5.53 1.91 -3.58
CA TYR A 117 -6.81 1.22 -3.67
C TYR A 117 -6.88 0.30 -4.88
N GLU A 118 -6.54 0.81 -6.07
CA GLU A 118 -6.45 0.02 -7.31
C GLU A 118 -5.51 -1.18 -7.17
N ARG A 119 -4.40 -0.98 -6.44
CA ARG A 119 -3.39 -2.01 -6.18
C ARG A 119 -3.95 -3.14 -5.32
N MET A 120 -4.61 -2.80 -4.21
CA MET A 120 -5.28 -3.77 -3.33
C MET A 120 -6.39 -4.54 -4.05
N GLU A 121 -7.20 -3.85 -4.87
CA GLU A 121 -8.23 -4.51 -5.70
C GLU A 121 -7.63 -5.50 -6.70
N TRP A 122 -6.52 -5.11 -7.35
CA TRP A 122 -5.81 -6.02 -8.24
C TRP A 122 -5.28 -7.24 -7.48
N GLU A 123 -4.69 -7.05 -6.29
CA GLU A 123 -4.19 -8.14 -5.44
C GLU A 123 -5.29 -9.13 -5.10
N GLU A 124 -6.44 -8.64 -4.69
CA GLU A 124 -7.60 -9.46 -4.35
C GLU A 124 -8.10 -10.27 -5.54
N ALA A 125 -8.09 -9.68 -6.74
CA ALA A 125 -8.55 -10.35 -7.95
C ALA A 125 -7.52 -11.33 -8.55
N HIS A 126 -6.22 -11.05 -8.43
CA HIS A 126 -5.19 -11.76 -9.21
C HIS A 126 -4.12 -12.44 -8.36
N LEU A 127 -3.84 -11.98 -7.14
CA LEU A 127 -2.74 -12.50 -6.33
C LEU A 127 -3.23 -13.37 -5.16
N HIS A 128 -4.21 -12.86 -4.41
CA HIS A 128 -4.82 -13.54 -3.27
C HIS A 128 -5.40 -14.93 -3.59
N PRO A 129 -6.02 -15.19 -4.77
CA PRO A 129 -6.51 -16.52 -5.10
C PRO A 129 -5.41 -17.59 -5.09
N PHE A 130 -4.19 -17.22 -5.48
CA PHE A 130 -3.04 -18.13 -5.41
C PHE A 130 -2.59 -18.33 -3.95
N PHE A 131 -2.58 -17.29 -3.14
CA PHE A 131 -2.24 -17.40 -1.72
C PHE A 131 -3.18 -18.32 -0.94
N ALA A 132 -4.48 -18.29 -1.26
CA ALA A 132 -5.48 -19.15 -0.61
C ALA A 132 -5.33 -20.64 -0.95
N THR A 133 -4.77 -20.96 -2.12
CA THR A 133 -4.64 -22.33 -2.63
C THR A 133 -3.27 -22.95 -2.37
N MET A 134 -2.29 -22.16 -1.90
CA MET A 134 -0.94 -22.67 -1.68
C MET A 134 -0.86 -23.58 -0.44
N PRO A 135 -0.26 -24.78 -0.58
CA PRO A 135 -0.16 -25.73 0.52
C PRO A 135 0.74 -25.18 1.62
N ARG A 136 0.28 -25.32 2.87
CA ARG A 136 1.02 -24.85 4.04
C ARG A 136 2.30 -25.69 4.19
N LYS A 137 3.48 -25.08 4.05
CA LYS A 137 4.70 -25.72 4.58
C LYS A 137 4.55 -25.82 6.10
N ALA A 138 4.50 -27.04 6.63
CA ALA A 138 4.76 -27.27 8.04
C ALA A 138 6.21 -26.83 8.29
N ALA A 139 6.39 -26.00 9.32
CA ALA A 139 7.70 -25.58 9.80
C ALA A 139 8.53 -26.78 10.26
#